data_AF-D9Y0Z5-F1
#
_entry.id   AF-D9Y0Z5-F1
#
_cell.length_a   1.000
_cell.length_b   1.000
_cell.length_c   1.000
_cell.angle_alpha   90.00
_cell.angle_beta   90.00
_cell.angle_gamma   90.00
#
_symmetry.space_group_name_H-M   'P 1'
#
loop_
_entity.id
_entity.type
_entity.pdbx_description
1 polymer ?
#
loop_
_entity_poly.entity_id
_entity_poly.type
_entity_poly.pdbx_seq_one_letter_code
_entity_poly.pdbx_strand_id
1 'polypeptide(L)'
;MSGRLLPLGVDVQEHATAVQAQVHAVLEPADGGAPRLVRASVSAPKPDTVVGAGLWQSLRPRMALLAAVSEGRAMDLDAMPMTGAGDLLWDDARAGAGEPAEAFATARVALPAAVAFATAPLDRHPAGIAVPVLLEGYAVEEDEGRTVFRVAGLRLPVDTDRMPAAGPLTREAVAASGACVGLLRWDAGEFLLQPLAVERTVRKKTVAVHAGAWAGGTADKAGVRAEKAATDAVKVLRERAGKLLRK
;
A
#
# COMPACT_ATOMS: atom_id res chain seq x y z
N MET A 1 5.56 -14.19 15.48
CA MET A 1 6.41 -12.99 15.46
C MET A 1 5.74 -11.92 16.30
N SER A 2 6.44 -11.38 17.31
CA SER A 2 5.93 -10.32 18.18
C SER A 2 6.79 -9.06 18.02
N GLY A 3 6.19 -7.89 18.13
CA GLY A 3 6.89 -6.62 17.95
C GLY A 3 6.01 -5.52 17.39
N ARG A 4 6.62 -4.42 16.99
CA ARG A 4 5.92 -3.25 16.45
C ARG A 4 6.01 -3.22 14.94
N LEU A 5 4.87 -3.25 14.27
CA LEU A 5 4.74 -3.12 12.82
C LEU A 5 4.56 -1.65 12.46
N LEU A 6 5.38 -1.14 11.55
CA LEU A 6 5.38 0.24 11.07
C LEU A 6 5.03 0.28 9.58
N PRO A 7 3.77 0.54 9.22
CA PRO A 7 3.34 0.59 7.83
C PRO A 7 4.04 1.70 7.04
N LEU A 8 4.53 1.36 5.84
CA LEU A 8 5.13 2.30 4.89
C LEU A 8 4.16 2.68 3.77
N GLY A 9 3.30 1.75 3.36
CA GLY A 9 2.34 1.98 2.29
C GLY A 9 1.65 0.70 1.83
N VAL A 10 0.72 0.83 0.90
CA VAL A 10 -0.13 -0.27 0.43
C VAL A 10 -0.08 -0.39 -1.08
N ASP A 11 0.27 -1.56 -1.56
CA ASP A 11 0.05 -2.00 -2.94
C ASP A 11 -1.32 -2.69 -3.02
N VAL A 12 -2.14 -2.33 -4.01
CA VAL A 12 -3.45 -2.98 -4.22
C VAL A 12 -3.40 -3.70 -5.56
N GLN A 13 -3.53 -5.02 -5.48
CA GLN A 13 -3.49 -5.91 -6.62
C GLN A 13 -4.92 -6.34 -6.94
N GLU A 14 -5.36 -5.98 -8.14
CA GLU A 14 -6.71 -6.25 -8.62
C GLU A 14 -6.70 -7.35 -9.69
N HIS A 15 -7.55 -8.35 -9.49
CA HIS A 15 -7.96 -9.31 -10.50
C HIS A 15 -9.47 -9.16 -10.73
N ALA A 16 -9.97 -9.68 -11.85
CA ALA A 16 -11.41 -9.66 -12.14
C ALA A 16 -12.24 -10.24 -10.98
N THR A 17 -11.76 -11.33 -10.37
CA THR A 17 -12.50 -12.08 -9.34
C THR A 17 -11.97 -11.92 -7.92
N ALA A 18 -10.87 -11.19 -7.72
CA ALA A 18 -10.22 -11.07 -6.42
C ALA A 18 -9.51 -9.72 -6.28
N VAL A 19 -9.33 -9.30 -5.04
CA VAL A 19 -8.48 -8.16 -4.71
C VAL A 19 -7.60 -8.50 -3.52
N GLN A 20 -6.39 -7.98 -3.52
CA GLN A 20 -5.46 -8.04 -2.40
C GLN A 20 -4.94 -6.63 -2.10
N ALA A 21 -4.95 -6.23 -0.83
CA ALA A 21 -4.17 -5.12 -0.33
C ALA A 21 -2.96 -5.68 0.42
N GLN A 22 -1.76 -5.35 -0.06
CA GLN A 22 -0.50 -5.74 0.52
C GLN A 22 0.15 -4.51 1.17
N VAL A 23 0.23 -4.53 2.48
CA VAL A 23 0.91 -3.51 3.28
C VAL A 23 2.39 -3.85 3.35
N HIS A 24 3.24 -2.94 2.88
CA HIS A 24 4.67 -3.00 3.09
C HIS A 24 5.02 -2.26 4.37
N ALA A 25 5.84 -2.88 5.23
CA ALA A 25 6.12 -2.35 6.56
C ALA A 25 7.53 -2.69 7.03
N VAL A 26 7.99 -1.94 8.03
CA VAL A 26 9.13 -2.33 8.87
C VAL A 26 8.59 -2.97 10.14
N LEU A 27 9.11 -4.13 10.51
CA LEU A 27 8.83 -4.77 11.79
C LEU A 27 10.03 -4.56 12.72
N GLU A 28 9.77 -3.99 13.89
CA GLU A 28 10.69 -3.91 15.01
C GLU A 28 10.41 -5.09 15.95
N PRO A 29 11.28 -6.13 15.99
CA PRO A 29 11.10 -7.28 16.85
C PRO A 29 11.03 -6.93 18.34
N ALA A 30 10.12 -7.57 19.09
CA ALA A 30 10.00 -7.37 20.54
C ALA A 30 11.25 -7.85 21.33
N ASP A 31 12.05 -8.73 20.75
CA ASP A 31 13.31 -9.21 21.33
C ASP A 31 14.49 -8.24 21.13
N GLY A 32 14.24 -7.06 20.52
CA GLY A 32 15.27 -6.06 20.24
C GLY A 32 16.18 -6.42 19.05
N GLY A 33 15.84 -7.45 18.27
CA GLY A 33 16.54 -7.79 17.04
C GLY A 33 16.50 -6.68 15.98
N ALA A 34 17.30 -6.84 14.92
CA ALA A 34 17.35 -5.87 13.83
C ALA A 34 15.97 -5.68 13.18
N PRO A 35 15.56 -4.44 12.84
CA PRO A 35 14.33 -4.18 12.11
C PRO A 35 14.28 -4.97 10.80
N ARG A 36 13.10 -5.43 10.41
CA ARG A 36 12.92 -6.32 9.25
C ARG A 36 11.90 -5.76 8.26
N LEU A 37 12.20 -5.89 6.98
CA LEU A 37 11.20 -5.64 5.94
C LEU A 37 10.22 -6.80 5.90
N VAL A 38 8.94 -6.48 6.04
CA VAL A 38 7.85 -7.47 6.02
C VAL A 38 6.71 -7.00 5.14
N ARG A 39 5.83 -7.93 4.77
CA ARG A 39 4.59 -7.65 4.07
C ARG A 39 3.43 -8.27 4.84
N ALA A 40 2.30 -7.58 4.91
CA ALA A 40 1.06 -8.12 5.44
C ALA A 40 -0.03 -7.96 4.38
N SER A 41 -0.68 -9.06 3.98
CA SER A 41 -1.68 -9.03 2.92
C SER A 41 -3.06 -9.40 3.44
N VAL A 42 -4.06 -8.67 2.97
CA VAL A 42 -5.48 -9.00 3.13
C VAL A 42 -6.12 -9.14 1.75
N SER A 43 -6.88 -10.22 1.56
CA SER A 43 -7.46 -10.55 0.25
C SER A 43 -8.92 -10.92 0.39
N ALA A 44 -9.71 -10.59 -0.63
CA ALA A 44 -11.12 -10.90 -0.68
C ALA A 44 -11.57 -11.26 -2.10
N PRO A 45 -12.52 -12.19 -2.26
CA PRO A 45 -13.20 -12.38 -3.53
C PRO A 45 -14.07 -11.16 -3.86
N LYS A 46 -14.20 -10.85 -5.15
CA LYS A 46 -15.09 -9.80 -5.64
C LYS A 46 -15.64 -10.17 -7.03
N PRO A 47 -16.82 -9.68 -7.45
CA PRO A 47 -17.16 -9.69 -8.86
C PRO A 47 -16.33 -8.64 -9.63
N ASP A 48 -16.21 -8.84 -10.94
CA ASP A 48 -15.49 -7.96 -11.87
C ASP A 48 -15.97 -6.50 -11.86
N THR A 49 -17.26 -6.31 -11.57
CA THR A 49 -17.91 -5.01 -11.44
C THR A 49 -17.48 -4.18 -10.23
N VAL A 50 -16.83 -4.78 -9.21
CA VAL A 50 -16.32 -4.04 -8.05
C VAL A 50 -14.91 -3.55 -8.37
N VAL A 51 -14.77 -2.26 -8.62
CA VAL A 51 -13.52 -1.59 -9.02
C VAL A 51 -13.33 -0.30 -8.21
N GLY A 52 -12.13 0.31 -8.30
CA GLY A 52 -11.84 1.61 -7.68
C GLY A 52 -12.08 1.62 -6.16
N ALA A 53 -12.72 2.66 -5.63
CA ALA A 53 -13.00 2.75 -4.19
C ALA A 53 -13.87 1.60 -3.64
N GLY A 54 -14.61 0.89 -4.50
CA GLY A 54 -15.38 -0.29 -4.10
C GLY A 54 -14.51 -1.45 -3.61
N LEU A 55 -13.24 -1.50 -4.02
CA LEU A 55 -12.28 -2.53 -3.59
C LEU A 55 -12.11 -2.56 -2.07
N TRP A 56 -12.06 -1.39 -1.42
CA TRP A 56 -11.92 -1.32 0.03
C TRP A 56 -13.09 -1.94 0.76
N GLN A 57 -14.31 -1.84 0.21
CA GLN A 57 -15.49 -2.43 0.84
C GLN A 57 -15.42 -3.97 0.90
N SER A 58 -14.82 -4.60 -0.11
CA SER A 58 -14.56 -6.04 -0.10
C SER A 58 -13.52 -6.44 0.95
N LEU A 59 -12.59 -5.55 1.27
CA LEU A 59 -11.49 -5.78 2.22
C LEU A 59 -11.83 -5.40 3.66
N ARG A 60 -12.91 -4.62 3.88
CA ARG A 60 -13.37 -4.15 5.20
C ARG A 60 -13.58 -5.24 6.27
N PRO A 61 -13.88 -6.53 5.98
CA PRO A 61 -13.91 -7.52 7.05
C PRO A 61 -12.58 -7.69 7.82
N ARG A 62 -11.46 -7.10 7.36
CA ARG A 62 -10.12 -7.14 8.00
C ARG A 62 -9.62 -5.74 8.35
N MET A 63 -10.34 -5.04 9.23
CA MET A 63 -10.19 -3.59 9.43
C MET A 63 -8.91 -3.16 10.15
N ALA A 64 -8.33 -3.95 11.06
CA ALA A 64 -7.31 -3.39 11.96
C ALA A 64 -6.05 -2.93 11.21
N LEU A 65 -5.58 -3.72 10.24
CA LEU A 65 -4.43 -3.38 9.41
C LEU A 65 -4.68 -2.16 8.52
N LEU A 66 -5.82 -2.16 7.83
CA LEU A 66 -6.15 -1.11 6.87
C LEU A 66 -6.48 0.22 7.57
N ALA A 67 -7.10 0.16 8.75
CA ALA A 67 -7.32 1.32 9.60
C ALA A 67 -5.99 1.93 10.06
N ALA A 68 -5.08 1.11 10.59
CA ALA A 68 -3.75 1.58 11.03
C ALA A 68 -2.98 2.27 9.90
N VAL A 69 -3.01 1.73 8.68
CA VAL A 69 -2.44 2.40 7.50
C VAL A 69 -3.09 3.77 7.26
N SER A 70 -4.43 3.83 7.19
CA SER A 70 -5.13 5.07 6.86
C SER A 70 -4.98 6.15 7.95
N GLU A 71 -4.78 5.73 9.19
CA GLU A 71 -4.62 6.62 10.36
C GLU A 71 -3.16 6.95 10.67
N GLY A 72 -2.20 6.38 9.92
CA GLY A 72 -0.77 6.59 10.16
C GLY A 72 -0.33 6.07 11.54
N ARG A 73 -0.75 4.85 11.89
CA ARG A 73 -0.45 4.20 13.18
C ARG A 73 0.43 2.96 12.98
N ALA A 74 1.24 2.70 13.99
CA ALA A 74 1.87 1.40 14.16
C ALA A 74 0.85 0.35 14.59
N MET A 75 1.26 -0.91 14.56
CA MET A 75 0.51 -2.01 15.16
C MET A 75 1.40 -2.82 16.09
N ASP A 76 0.87 -3.19 17.24
CA ASP A 76 1.52 -4.11 18.17
C ASP A 76 1.10 -5.52 17.81
N LEU A 77 2.07 -6.36 17.45
CA LEU A 77 1.85 -7.74 17.06
C LEU A 77 2.19 -8.68 18.21
N ASP A 78 1.29 -9.63 18.47
CA ASP A 78 1.51 -10.72 19.41
C ASP A 78 1.47 -12.08 18.70
N ALA A 79 2.62 -12.73 18.61
CA ALA A 79 2.78 -14.06 18.03
C ALA A 79 2.17 -14.19 16.60
N MET A 80 2.17 -13.12 15.79
CA MET A 80 1.69 -13.12 14.40
C MET A 80 2.46 -14.16 13.56
N PRO A 81 1.80 -15.11 12.88
CA PRO A 81 2.49 -16.07 12.04
C PRO A 81 3.17 -15.39 10.84
N MET A 82 4.33 -15.91 10.42
CA MET A 82 5.15 -15.32 9.36
C MET A 82 5.81 -16.42 8.53
N THR A 83 5.89 -16.22 7.22
CA THR A 83 6.62 -17.10 6.30
C THR A 83 8.13 -16.86 6.39
N GLY A 84 8.94 -17.77 5.84
CA GLY A 84 10.39 -17.58 5.72
C GLY A 84 10.79 -16.38 4.84
N ALA A 85 9.88 -15.89 3.99
CA ALA A 85 10.08 -14.74 3.11
C ALA A 85 9.65 -13.40 3.74
N GLY A 86 9.18 -13.40 4.99
CA GLY A 86 8.75 -12.17 5.68
C GLY A 86 7.31 -11.75 5.39
N ASP A 87 6.47 -12.67 4.91
CA ASP A 87 5.03 -12.41 4.75
C ASP A 87 4.30 -12.77 6.05
N LEU A 88 3.65 -11.79 6.67
CA LEU A 88 2.79 -11.94 7.82
C LEU A 88 1.45 -12.54 7.39
N LEU A 89 1.06 -13.65 8.02
CA LEU A 89 -0.26 -14.24 7.85
C LEU A 89 -1.22 -13.52 8.79
N TRP A 90 -1.90 -12.51 8.26
CA TRP A 90 -2.69 -11.57 9.06
C TRP A 90 -3.79 -12.25 9.88
N ASP A 91 -3.77 -12.01 11.19
CA ASP A 91 -4.76 -12.44 12.18
C ASP A 91 -5.10 -11.25 13.09
N ASP A 92 -6.31 -10.69 12.95
CA ASP A 92 -6.73 -9.52 13.73
C ASP A 92 -6.72 -9.78 15.25
N ALA A 93 -6.84 -11.03 15.70
CA ALA A 93 -6.77 -11.38 17.13
C ALA A 93 -5.35 -11.20 17.72
N ARG A 94 -4.33 -11.08 16.85
CA ARG A 94 -2.91 -10.98 17.18
C ARG A 94 -2.34 -9.58 16.91
N ALA A 95 -3.20 -8.60 16.66
CA ALA A 95 -2.78 -7.25 16.30
C ALA A 95 -3.60 -6.20 17.07
N GLY A 96 -2.89 -5.28 17.73
CA GLY A 96 -3.45 -4.11 18.40
C GLY A 96 -3.01 -2.81 17.71
N ALA A 97 -3.80 -1.75 17.85
CA ALA A 97 -3.40 -0.41 17.41
C ALA A 97 -2.27 0.11 18.31
N GLY A 98 -1.11 0.40 17.73
CA GLY A 98 0.05 0.98 18.43
C GLY A 98 0.13 2.49 18.27
N GLU A 99 1.23 3.09 18.70
CA GLU A 99 1.49 4.54 18.64
C GLU A 99 1.46 5.13 17.21
N PRO A 100 1.25 6.46 17.05
CA PRO A 100 1.40 7.12 15.76
C PRO A 100 2.74 6.77 15.07
N ALA A 101 2.66 6.45 13.79
CA ALA A 101 3.79 6.10 12.94
C ALA A 101 3.51 6.58 11.51
N GLU A 102 3.80 7.86 11.26
CA GLU A 102 3.68 8.40 9.92
C GLU A 102 4.67 7.71 8.97
N ALA A 103 4.20 7.33 7.77
CA ALA A 103 4.97 6.49 6.86
C ALA A 103 6.31 7.13 6.44
N PHE A 104 6.34 8.43 6.21
CA PHE A 104 7.55 9.14 5.80
C PHE A 104 8.56 9.31 6.94
N ALA A 105 8.10 9.60 8.16
CA ALA A 105 8.95 9.62 9.34
C ALA A 105 9.54 8.22 9.62
N THR A 106 8.69 7.20 9.53
CA THR A 106 9.08 5.80 9.62
C THR A 106 10.13 5.44 8.56
N ALA A 107 9.88 5.80 7.29
CA ALA A 107 10.79 5.49 6.21
C ALA A 107 12.16 6.16 6.39
N ARG A 108 12.21 7.41 6.87
CA ARG A 108 13.48 8.11 7.13
C ARG A 108 14.31 7.46 8.24
N VAL A 109 13.65 6.94 9.28
CA VAL A 109 14.33 6.43 10.49
C VAL A 109 14.60 4.93 10.42
N ALA A 110 13.58 4.13 10.08
CA ALA A 110 13.62 2.68 10.23
C ALA A 110 14.11 1.97 8.96
N LEU A 111 13.80 2.51 7.77
CA LEU A 111 14.13 1.85 6.50
C LEU A 111 15.65 1.63 6.29
N PRO A 112 16.56 2.59 6.63
CA PRO A 112 17.99 2.39 6.44
C PRO A 112 18.58 1.23 7.25
N ALA A 113 17.97 0.89 8.40
CA ALA A 113 18.40 -0.21 9.26
C ALA A 113 17.65 -1.52 9.00
N ALA A 114 16.60 -1.49 8.18
CA ALA A 114 15.73 -2.64 7.97
C ALA A 114 16.37 -3.68 7.05
N VAL A 115 16.36 -4.94 7.50
CA VAL A 115 16.94 -6.07 6.76
C VAL A 115 15.85 -6.90 6.09
N ALA A 116 15.99 -7.13 4.79
CA ALA A 116 15.12 -8.01 4.03
C ALA A 116 15.29 -9.48 4.45
N PHE A 117 14.22 -10.27 4.33
CA PHE A 117 14.34 -11.73 4.36
C PHE A 117 14.97 -12.23 3.06
N ALA A 118 15.74 -13.33 3.15
CA ALA A 118 16.26 -13.98 1.97
C ALA A 118 15.11 -14.59 1.15
N THR A 119 14.89 -14.08 -0.06
CA THR A 119 13.95 -14.70 -1.00
C THR A 119 14.57 -15.97 -1.57
N ALA A 120 13.87 -17.10 -1.41
CA ALA A 120 14.30 -18.38 -1.97
C ALA A 120 14.45 -18.26 -3.50
N PRO A 121 15.44 -18.93 -4.13
CA PRO A 121 15.71 -18.74 -5.55
C PRO A 121 14.51 -18.91 -6.48
N LEU A 122 13.60 -19.85 -6.17
CA LEU A 122 12.39 -20.10 -6.94
C LEU A 122 11.34 -18.98 -6.83
N ASP A 123 11.40 -18.19 -5.77
CA ASP A 123 10.48 -17.08 -5.51
C ASP A 123 11.02 -15.72 -6.02
N ARG A 124 12.20 -15.73 -6.66
CA ARG A 124 12.84 -14.53 -7.23
C ARG A 124 12.25 -14.14 -8.59
N HIS A 125 10.94 -14.28 -8.77
CA HIS A 125 10.30 -13.75 -9.96
C HIS A 125 10.41 -12.22 -9.92
N PRO A 126 10.91 -11.54 -10.98
CA PRO A 126 11.09 -10.08 -10.96
C PRO A 126 9.82 -9.31 -10.60
N ALA A 127 8.66 -9.76 -11.09
CA ALA A 127 7.37 -9.16 -10.74
C ALA A 127 6.96 -9.34 -9.25
N GLY A 128 7.64 -10.23 -8.50
CA GLY A 128 7.41 -10.50 -7.08
C GLY A 128 8.46 -9.91 -6.13
N ILE A 129 9.59 -9.40 -6.67
CA ILE A 129 10.61 -8.71 -5.88
C ILE A 129 10.33 -7.21 -5.92
N ALA A 130 9.84 -6.70 -4.80
CA ALA A 130 9.53 -5.29 -4.60
C ALA A 130 10.18 -4.83 -3.29
N VAL A 131 11.13 -3.91 -3.39
CA VAL A 131 11.89 -3.41 -2.24
C VAL A 131 11.37 -2.02 -1.86
N PRO A 132 10.86 -1.82 -0.63
CA PRO A 132 10.47 -0.50 -0.16
C PRO A 132 11.67 0.46 -0.17
N VAL A 133 11.48 1.64 -0.74
CA VAL A 133 12.48 2.71 -0.81
C VAL A 133 11.85 4.04 -0.42
N LEU A 134 12.65 4.90 0.20
CA LEU A 134 12.38 6.33 0.33
C LEU A 134 13.28 7.08 -0.64
N LEU A 135 12.68 7.91 -1.49
CA LEU A 135 13.39 8.81 -2.37
C LEU A 135 13.08 10.25 -1.99
N GLU A 136 14.13 11.06 -1.92
CA GLU A 136 14.10 12.49 -1.63
C GLU A 136 15.15 13.20 -2.49
N GLY A 137 15.03 14.52 -2.65
CA GLY A 137 16.00 15.30 -3.40
C GLY A 137 16.05 14.95 -4.90
N TYR A 138 14.95 14.43 -5.45
CA TYR A 138 14.82 14.16 -6.89
C TYR A 138 14.17 15.34 -7.62
N ALA A 139 14.46 15.44 -8.92
CA ALA A 139 13.67 16.24 -9.84
C ALA A 139 12.68 15.34 -10.58
N VAL A 140 11.50 15.87 -10.90
CA VAL A 140 10.49 15.18 -11.71
C VAL A 140 10.61 15.65 -13.16
N GLU A 141 10.67 14.69 -14.08
CA GLU A 141 10.62 14.91 -15.52
C GLU A 141 9.46 14.13 -16.16
N GLU A 142 9.04 14.58 -17.33
CA GLU A 142 8.15 13.84 -18.22
C GLU A 142 8.96 13.42 -19.45
N ASP A 143 8.88 12.14 -19.80
CA ASP A 143 9.59 11.52 -20.92
C ASP A 143 8.60 10.64 -21.69
N GLU A 144 8.23 11.03 -22.90
CA GLU A 144 7.27 10.31 -23.75
C GLU A 144 5.94 9.95 -23.03
N GLY A 145 5.45 10.86 -22.16
CA GLY A 145 4.23 10.66 -21.38
C GLY A 145 4.42 9.80 -20.11
N ARG A 146 5.66 9.41 -19.80
CA ARG A 146 6.03 8.70 -18.57
C ARG A 146 6.65 9.65 -17.56
N THR A 147 6.28 9.52 -16.29
CA THR A 147 6.95 10.23 -15.20
C THR A 147 8.31 9.59 -14.92
N VAL A 148 9.36 10.41 -14.83
CA VAL A 148 10.73 9.97 -14.52
C VAL A 148 11.26 10.79 -13.36
N PHE A 149 11.85 10.13 -12.36
CA PHE A 149 12.58 10.80 -11.30
C PHE A 149 14.08 10.85 -11.64
N ARG A 150 14.66 12.04 -11.57
CA ARG A 150 16.12 12.22 -11.55
C ARG A 150 16.61 12.27 -10.13
N VAL A 151 17.30 11.22 -9.70
CA VAL A 151 17.85 11.08 -8.35
C VAL A 151 19.32 10.72 -8.44
N ALA A 152 20.19 11.49 -7.77
CA ALA A 152 21.64 11.27 -7.79
C ALA A 152 22.25 11.10 -9.21
N GLY A 153 21.73 11.83 -10.20
CA GLY A 153 22.18 11.74 -11.60
C GLY A 153 21.62 10.54 -12.39
N LEU A 154 20.90 9.63 -11.74
CA LEU A 154 20.23 8.50 -12.38
C LEU A 154 18.81 8.87 -12.82
N ARG A 155 18.35 8.26 -13.91
CA ARG A 155 16.95 8.30 -14.34
C ARG A 155 16.25 7.06 -13.81
N LEU A 156 15.21 7.26 -13.02
CA LEU A 156 14.37 6.20 -12.49
C LEU A 156 12.93 6.38 -13.00
N PRO A 157 12.49 5.55 -13.96
CA PRO A 157 11.12 5.61 -14.45
C PRO A 157 10.12 5.26 -13.34
N VAL A 158 9.01 6.00 -13.31
CA VAL A 158 7.95 5.84 -12.32
C VAL A 158 6.75 5.15 -12.97
N ASP A 159 6.40 3.98 -12.44
CA ASP A 159 5.24 3.20 -12.84
C ASP A 159 3.99 3.73 -12.14
N THR A 160 3.43 4.79 -12.73
CA THR A 160 2.18 5.38 -12.27
C THR A 160 0.94 4.61 -12.73
N ASP A 161 1.09 3.61 -13.63
CA ASP A 161 -0.01 2.74 -14.08
C ASP A 161 -0.37 1.70 -13.02
N ARG A 162 0.59 1.30 -12.18
CA ARG A 162 0.36 0.42 -11.02
C ARG A 162 -0.22 1.10 -9.78
N MET A 163 -0.47 2.41 -9.83
CA MET A 163 -1.12 3.09 -8.72
C MET A 163 -2.61 2.74 -8.67
N PRO A 164 -3.16 2.37 -7.50
CA PRO A 164 -4.54 1.96 -7.44
C PRO A 164 -5.47 3.16 -7.59
N ALA A 165 -6.42 3.06 -8.52
CA ALA A 165 -7.55 3.98 -8.64
C ALA A 165 -8.49 3.97 -7.41
N ALA A 166 -8.19 3.10 -6.43
CA ALA A 166 -8.90 3.00 -5.16
C ALA A 166 -8.44 4.04 -4.13
N GLY A 167 -7.43 4.88 -4.40
CA GLY A 167 -6.92 5.85 -3.44
C GLY A 167 -6.79 7.27 -4.00
N PRO A 168 -6.42 8.25 -3.15
CA PRO A 168 -6.21 9.63 -3.55
C PRO A 168 -4.84 9.89 -4.21
N LEU A 169 -3.98 8.88 -4.33
CA LEU A 169 -2.69 9.01 -4.98
C LEU A 169 -2.88 9.09 -6.49
N THR A 170 -2.57 10.24 -7.09
CA THR A 170 -2.73 10.49 -8.53
C THR A 170 -1.40 10.80 -9.22
N ARG A 171 -1.36 10.73 -10.56
CA ARG A 171 -0.17 11.07 -11.34
C ARG A 171 0.28 12.50 -11.08
N GLU A 172 -0.66 13.43 -10.93
CA GLU A 172 -0.39 14.83 -10.63
C GLU A 172 0.19 14.99 -9.22
N ALA A 173 -0.27 14.19 -8.24
CA ALA A 173 0.31 14.19 -6.90
C ALA A 173 1.76 13.69 -6.92
N VAL A 174 2.05 12.66 -7.71
CA VAL A 174 3.42 12.15 -7.93
C VAL A 174 4.28 13.17 -8.66
N ALA A 175 3.75 13.81 -9.71
CA ALA A 175 4.50 14.81 -10.47
C ALA A 175 4.84 16.07 -9.66
N ALA A 176 4.00 16.42 -8.68
CA ALA A 176 4.19 17.57 -7.80
C ALA A 176 4.92 17.23 -6.48
N SER A 177 5.47 16.03 -6.35
CA SER A 177 6.05 15.53 -5.10
C SER A 177 7.51 15.93 -4.91
N GLY A 178 7.93 16.06 -3.64
CA GLY A 178 9.33 16.27 -3.24
C GLY A 178 9.94 15.10 -2.46
N ALA A 179 9.10 14.17 -2.00
CA ALA A 179 9.52 12.89 -1.44
C ALA A 179 8.53 11.79 -1.85
N CYS A 180 9.03 10.57 -2.03
CA CYS A 180 8.23 9.41 -2.40
C CYS A 180 8.67 8.18 -1.60
N VAL A 181 7.68 7.55 -0.94
CA VAL A 181 7.81 6.16 -0.47
C VAL A 181 7.24 5.27 -1.57
N GLY A 182 8.04 4.34 -2.07
CA GLY A 182 7.65 3.47 -3.18
C GLY A 182 8.27 2.09 -3.10
N LEU A 183 8.00 1.29 -4.11
CA LEU A 183 8.59 -0.03 -4.32
C LEU A 183 9.52 0.03 -5.51
N LEU A 184 10.81 -0.24 -5.29
CA LEU A 184 11.77 -0.48 -6.37
C LEU A 184 11.62 -1.92 -6.85
N ARG A 185 11.42 -2.08 -8.16
CA ARG A 185 11.12 -3.36 -8.80
C ARG A 185 11.95 -3.52 -10.06
N TRP A 186 12.27 -4.76 -10.41
CA TRP A 186 12.82 -5.08 -11.72
C TRP A 186 11.70 -5.57 -12.63
N ASP A 187 11.46 -4.88 -13.73
CA ASP A 187 10.45 -5.26 -14.72
C ASP A 187 10.95 -4.98 -16.14
N ALA A 188 10.64 -5.87 -17.07
CA ALA A 188 11.02 -5.76 -18.49
C ALA A 188 12.49 -5.37 -18.78
N GLY A 189 13.43 -5.66 -17.88
CA GLY A 189 14.86 -5.35 -18.06
C GLY A 189 15.30 -3.99 -17.51
N GLU A 190 14.44 -3.29 -16.78
CA GLU A 190 14.77 -2.01 -16.12
C GLU A 190 14.25 -1.96 -14.68
N PHE A 191 14.80 -1.02 -13.90
CA PHE A 191 14.27 -0.72 -12.58
C PHE A 191 13.13 0.28 -12.67
N LEU A 192 11.99 -0.05 -12.07
CA LEU A 192 10.81 0.80 -11.97
C LEU A 192 10.51 1.16 -10.53
N LEU A 193 10.06 2.39 -10.32
CA LEU A 193 9.50 2.84 -9.05
C LEU A 193 7.98 2.78 -9.11
N GLN A 194 7.36 1.95 -8.27
CA GLN A 194 5.91 1.99 -8.03
C GLN A 194 5.62 2.87 -6.81
N PRO A 195 4.94 4.02 -6.96
CA PRO A 195 4.62 4.89 -5.82
C PRO A 195 3.62 4.26 -4.86
N LEU A 196 3.88 4.33 -3.55
CA LEU A 196 2.92 3.97 -2.49
C LEU A 196 2.41 5.20 -1.75
N ALA A 197 3.27 6.21 -1.58
CA ALA A 197 2.94 7.49 -0.99
C ALA A 197 3.87 8.59 -1.50
N VAL A 198 3.39 9.83 -1.49
CA VAL A 198 4.17 11.03 -1.84
C VAL A 198 3.94 12.15 -0.84
N GLU A 199 4.97 12.94 -0.56
CA GLU A 199 4.84 14.24 0.10
C GLU A 199 4.90 15.34 -0.96
N ARG A 200 3.96 16.28 -0.88
CA ARG A 200 3.94 17.49 -1.70
C ARG A 200 3.68 18.72 -0.84
N THR A 201 4.09 19.88 -1.33
CA THR A 201 3.81 21.15 -0.67
C THR A 201 2.51 21.75 -1.17
N VAL A 202 1.54 21.96 -0.28
CA VAL A 202 0.28 22.64 -0.55
C VAL A 202 0.15 23.83 0.39
N ARG A 203 0.02 25.05 -0.16
CA ARG A 203 -0.10 26.29 0.65
C ARG A 203 0.99 26.39 1.73
N LYS A 204 2.25 26.10 1.37
CA LYS A 204 3.43 26.09 2.25
C LYS A 204 3.43 25.02 3.35
N LYS A 205 2.53 24.03 3.30
CA LYS A 205 2.51 22.89 4.21
C LYS A 205 2.85 21.61 3.45
N THR A 206 3.72 20.80 4.01
CA THR A 206 3.96 19.43 3.53
C THR A 206 2.73 18.58 3.86
N VAL A 207 2.21 17.88 2.87
CA VAL A 207 1.08 16.97 3.02
C VAL A 207 1.44 15.66 2.34
N ALA A 208 1.25 14.55 3.06
CA ALA A 208 1.40 13.22 2.53
C ALA A 208 0.10 12.74 1.85
N VAL A 209 0.24 12.05 0.72
CA VAL A 209 -0.84 11.41 -0.02
C VAL A 209 -0.47 9.94 -0.17
N HIS A 210 -1.33 9.04 0.31
CA HIS A 210 -1.06 7.60 0.34
C HIS A 210 -2.05 6.84 -0.55
N ALA A 211 -1.59 5.80 -1.24
CA ALA A 211 -2.45 4.89 -1.99
C ALA A 211 -3.52 4.22 -1.10
N GLY A 212 -3.15 3.88 0.13
CA GLY A 212 -4.04 3.26 1.12
C GLY A 212 -4.85 4.22 1.99
N ALA A 213 -4.87 5.54 1.70
CA ALA A 213 -5.51 6.52 2.58
C ALA A 213 -7.03 6.36 2.75
N TRP A 214 -7.70 5.64 1.84
CA TRP A 214 -9.15 5.36 1.93
C TRP A 214 -9.46 3.98 2.54
N ALA A 215 -8.44 3.21 2.94
CA ALA A 215 -8.61 1.81 3.30
C ALA A 215 -9.44 1.59 4.59
N GLY A 216 -9.29 2.46 5.60
CA GLY A 216 -10.11 2.48 6.82
C GLY A 216 -11.44 3.27 6.69
N GLY A 217 -11.76 3.75 5.49
CA GLY A 217 -12.76 4.80 5.27
C GLY A 217 -12.12 6.18 5.21
N THR A 218 -12.83 7.16 4.68
CA THR A 218 -12.26 8.49 4.42
C THR A 218 -13.24 9.62 4.66
N ALA A 219 -12.73 10.75 5.16
CA ALA A 219 -13.45 12.02 5.21
C ALA A 219 -13.24 12.87 3.95
N ASP A 220 -12.39 12.43 3.02
CA ASP A 220 -12.19 13.10 1.74
C ASP A 220 -13.48 13.06 0.91
N LYS A 221 -13.89 14.21 0.37
CA LYS A 221 -15.16 14.33 -0.36
C LYS A 221 -15.20 13.44 -1.62
N ALA A 222 -14.08 13.30 -2.32
CA ALA A 222 -14.01 12.45 -3.50
C ALA A 222 -14.07 10.97 -3.10
N GLY A 223 -13.35 10.61 -2.04
CA GLY A 223 -13.40 9.27 -1.45
C GLY A 223 -14.79 8.88 -0.97
N VAL A 224 -15.46 9.72 -0.17
CA VAL A 224 -16.84 9.50 0.31
C VAL A 224 -17.81 9.30 -0.86
N ARG A 225 -17.69 10.12 -1.92
CA ARG A 225 -18.53 9.99 -3.11
C ARG A 225 -18.26 8.69 -3.86
N ALA A 226 -17.00 8.31 -4.01
CA ALA A 226 -16.60 7.09 -4.69
C ALA A 226 -17.05 5.83 -3.90
N GLU A 227 -16.91 5.84 -2.58
CA GLU A 227 -17.41 4.77 -1.71
C GLU A 227 -18.94 4.63 -1.80
N LYS A 228 -19.67 5.75 -1.72
CA LYS A 228 -21.13 5.73 -1.83
C LYS A 228 -21.58 5.13 -3.16
N ALA A 229 -20.97 5.56 -4.27
CA ALA A 229 -21.28 5.03 -5.61
C ALA A 229 -21.03 3.52 -5.70
N ALA A 230 -19.94 3.04 -5.09
CA ALA A 230 -19.64 1.60 -5.04
C ALA A 230 -20.66 0.81 -4.21
N THR A 231 -21.07 1.33 -3.06
CA THR A 231 -22.08 0.68 -2.19
C THR A 231 -23.44 0.55 -2.89
N ASP A 232 -23.87 1.61 -3.58
CA ASP A 232 -25.13 1.61 -4.31
C ASP A 232 -25.12 0.55 -5.43
N ALA A 233 -24.01 0.41 -6.15
CA ALA A 233 -23.84 -0.62 -7.18
C ALA A 233 -23.91 -2.05 -6.61
N VAL A 234 -23.21 -2.33 -5.50
CA VAL A 234 -23.22 -3.65 -4.85
C VAL A 234 -24.61 -4.02 -4.32
N LYS A 235 -25.35 -3.06 -3.76
CA LYS A 235 -26.71 -3.28 -3.26
C LYS A 235 -27.65 -3.74 -4.39
N VAL A 236 -27.58 -3.09 -5.55
CA VAL A 236 -28.37 -3.48 -6.73
C VAL A 236 -28.03 -4.90 -7.20
N LEU A 237 -26.74 -5.27 -7.22
CA LEU A 237 -26.30 -6.62 -7.60
C LEU A 237 -26.81 -7.68 -6.63
N ARG A 238 -26.72 -7.45 -5.32
CA ARG A 238 -27.24 -8.36 -4.28
C ARG A 238 -28.75 -8.55 -4.40
N GLU A 239 -29.50 -7.48 -4.66
CA GLU A 239 -30.95 -7.57 -4.84
C GLU A 239 -31.31 -8.42 -6.07
N ARG A 240 -30.60 -8.24 -7.19
CA ARG A 240 -30.80 -9.04 -8.41
C ARG A 240 -30.44 -10.51 -8.20
N ALA A 241 -29.32 -10.80 -7.56
CA ALA A 241 -28.90 -12.16 -7.23
C ALA A 241 -29.89 -12.87 -6.29
N GLY A 242 -30.39 -12.17 -5.26
CA GLY A 242 -31.40 -12.71 -4.35
C GLY A 242 -32.73 -13.06 -5.04
N LYS A 243 -33.13 -12.31 -6.08
CA LYS A 243 -34.30 -12.66 -6.91
C LYS A 243 -34.06 -13.89 -7.78
N LEU A 244 -32.82 -14.11 -8.24
CA LEU A 244 -32.45 -15.28 -9.05
C LEU A 244 -32.37 -16.57 -8.22
N LEU A 245 -31.93 -16.48 -6.96
CA LEU A 245 -31.82 -17.64 -6.05
C LEU A 245 -33.15 -18.06 -5.40
N ARG A 246 -34.23 -17.28 -5.58
CA ARG A 246 -35.58 -17.57 -5.05
C ARG A 246 -36.50 -18.22 -6.11
N LYS A 247 -35.95 -18.63 -7.24
CA LYS A 247 -36.59 -19.45 -8.26
C LYS A 247 -35.93 -20.83 -8.29
#